data_AF-A0A8J6G5K7-F1
#
_entry.id   AF-A0A8J6G5K7-F1
#
_cell.length_a   1.000
_cell.length_b   1.000
_cell.length_c   1.000
_cell.angle_alpha   90.00
_cell.angle_beta   90.00
_cell.angle_gamma   90.00
#
_symmetry.space_group_name_H-M   'P 1'
#
loop_
_entity.id
_entity.type
_entity.pdbx_description
1 polymer ?
#
loop_
_entity_poly.entity_id
_entity_poly.type
_entity_poly.pdbx_seq_one_letter_code
_entity_poly.pdbx_strand_id
1 'polypeptide(L)'
;MCLGLERYLQGLQEVGGERAESVIVGAARVARIAEEKRRPLRLLCPPLVGVGRGWKTGPLPPSGLRAAAAAVPRACRAAVGRGPPVGKGLPACPPLRSRPRAEPRLHSRSLFPLFCRFASGVMAQRAFPNPYADYNKSLAEGYFDSSGRLTPEFSQRLTNKIRELLQQMERGLKSADPRDGTGYTGWAGIAVLYLHLYDVFGDPAYLQMAHGYVKQSLNCLSKRSITFLCGDAGPLAVAAVLYHKMNSEKQAEDCITRLMHLNKIDPHAPNEMLYGRIGYIFALLFVNKNFGEEKIPQSHIQQICETILSSGENLARKRNFTAKSPLMYEWYQEYYVGAAHGLAGIYYYLMQPSLHVSQAKLHSLVKPSVDFVCQLKFPSGNYPPCLDDTRDLLVHWCHGAPGVIYMLIQAYKVFKEEQYLCDAYRCADVVWQYGLLKKGYGLCHGAAGNAYAFLALFNLTQDVKFLYRACKFAEWCLDYGEHGCRTPDTPFSLFEGMAGTIYFLADLLVPTKAKFPAFEL
;
A
#
# COMPACT_ATOMS: atom_id res chain seq x y z
N MET A 1 14.42 38.52 -7.80
CA MET A 1 14.18 37.09 -7.54
C MET A 1 15.49 36.32 -7.37
N CYS A 2 16.42 36.33 -8.34
CA CYS A 2 17.64 35.51 -8.30
C CYS A 2 18.49 35.66 -7.01
N LEU A 3 18.76 36.90 -6.56
CA LEU A 3 19.57 37.20 -5.36
C LEU A 3 19.04 36.60 -4.03
N GLY A 4 17.80 36.10 -3.99
CA GLY A 4 17.27 35.38 -2.82
C GLY A 4 17.66 33.90 -2.79
N LEU A 5 17.93 33.30 -3.96
CA LEU A 5 18.22 31.87 -4.09
C LEU A 5 19.67 31.55 -3.73
N GLU A 6 20.61 32.41 -4.12
CA GLU A 6 22.04 32.25 -3.84
C GLU A 6 22.34 32.24 -2.33
N ARG A 7 21.70 33.13 -1.55
CA ARG A 7 21.83 33.14 -0.08
C ARG A 7 21.22 31.91 0.58
N TYR A 8 20.15 31.34 0.01
CA TYR A 8 19.56 30.09 0.50
C TYR A 8 20.46 28.88 0.19
N LEU A 9 21.16 28.88 -0.95
CA LEU A 9 22.12 27.85 -1.33
C LEU A 9 23.43 27.93 -0.51
N GLN A 10 23.94 29.14 -0.23
CA GLN A 10 25.10 29.33 0.64
C GLN A 10 24.82 28.84 2.08
N GLY A 11 23.64 29.15 2.63
CA GLY A 11 23.22 28.66 3.96
C GLY A 11 23.06 27.14 4.07
N LEU A 12 23.06 26.41 2.94
CA LEU A 12 23.04 24.94 2.91
C LEU A 12 24.44 24.31 2.85
N GLN A 13 25.52 25.07 2.62
CA GLN A 13 26.89 24.55 2.63
C GLN A 13 27.54 24.51 4.03
N GLU A 14 27.05 25.30 5.00
CA GLU A 14 27.59 25.31 6.36
C GLU A 14 27.05 24.17 7.26
N VAL A 15 25.96 23.51 6.85
CA VAL A 15 25.34 22.41 7.60
C VAL A 15 25.68 21.06 6.96
N GLY A 16 26.91 20.59 7.18
CA GLY A 16 27.42 19.35 6.61
C GLY A 16 26.64 18.10 7.05
N GLY A 17 26.09 17.36 6.07
CA GLY A 17 25.46 16.06 6.28
C GLY A 17 24.62 15.59 5.08
N GLU A 18 24.49 14.27 4.89
CA GLU A 18 23.84 13.62 3.74
C GLU A 18 22.29 13.74 3.72
N ARG A 19 21.73 14.85 4.21
CA ARG A 19 20.28 15.10 4.21
C ARG A 19 19.76 15.83 2.96
N ALA A 20 20.66 16.25 2.06
CA ALA A 20 20.31 17.15 0.95
C ALA A 20 19.82 16.43 -0.32
N GLU A 21 20.42 15.28 -0.69
CA GLU A 21 20.31 14.74 -2.06
C GLU A 21 18.89 14.31 -2.45
N SER A 22 18.14 13.64 -1.56
CA SER A 22 16.81 13.13 -1.86
C SER A 22 15.78 14.24 -2.15
N VAL A 23 15.88 15.37 -1.44
CA VAL A 23 15.01 16.53 -1.62
C VAL A 23 15.39 17.31 -2.89
N ILE A 24 16.70 17.48 -3.13
CA ILE A 24 17.21 18.23 -4.29
C ILE A 24 16.83 17.54 -5.62
N VAL A 25 16.94 16.22 -5.72
CA VAL A 25 16.58 15.48 -6.95
C VAL A 25 15.10 15.62 -7.30
N GLY A 26 14.21 15.62 -6.29
CA GLY A 26 12.79 15.88 -6.48
C GLY A 26 12.51 17.33 -6.94
N ALA A 27 13.04 18.31 -6.22
CA ALA A 27 12.80 19.73 -6.48
C ALA A 27 13.37 20.18 -7.85
N ALA A 28 14.58 19.73 -8.22
CA ALA A 28 15.21 20.08 -9.49
C ALA A 28 14.42 19.53 -10.70
N ARG A 29 13.79 18.36 -10.56
CA ARG A 29 12.94 17.77 -11.62
C ARG A 29 11.65 18.59 -11.81
N VAL A 30 11.04 19.09 -10.73
CA VAL A 30 9.88 19.99 -10.79
C VAL A 30 10.25 21.34 -11.43
N ALA A 31 11.41 21.90 -11.09
CA ALA A 31 11.88 23.18 -11.64
C ALA A 31 12.04 23.13 -13.17
N ARG A 32 12.73 22.12 -13.72
CA ARG A 32 12.88 21.95 -15.19
C ARG A 32 11.53 21.84 -15.91
N ILE A 33 10.58 21.11 -15.35
CA ILE A 33 9.25 20.90 -15.96
C ILE A 33 8.42 22.21 -15.98
N ALA A 34 8.62 23.10 -15.01
CA ALA A 34 8.00 24.43 -15.02
C ALA A 34 8.62 25.35 -16.09
N GLU A 35 9.94 25.28 -16.27
CA GLU A 35 10.71 26.08 -17.23
C GLU A 35 10.38 25.74 -18.69
N GLU A 36 10.25 24.44 -19.02
CA GLU A 36 9.85 23.98 -20.36
C GLU A 36 8.43 24.43 -20.78
N LYS A 37 7.53 24.72 -19.84
CA LYS A 37 6.07 24.81 -20.12
C LYS A 37 5.43 26.17 -19.91
N ARG A 38 6.20 27.23 -19.58
CA ARG A 38 5.77 28.65 -19.52
C ARG A 38 4.36 28.86 -18.92
N ARG A 39 4.08 28.29 -17.73
CA ARG A 39 2.85 28.56 -16.97
C ARG A 39 3.17 29.03 -15.55
N PRO A 40 2.53 30.12 -15.06
CA PRO A 40 2.82 30.64 -13.73
C PRO A 40 2.24 29.76 -12.63
N LEU A 41 3.09 29.36 -11.67
CA LEU A 41 2.69 28.73 -10.43
C LEU A 41 2.02 29.78 -9.51
N ARG A 42 0.76 29.55 -9.13
CA ARG A 42 0.13 30.22 -7.98
C ARG A 42 0.37 29.39 -6.72
N LEU A 43 1.35 29.79 -5.91
CA LEU A 43 1.52 29.26 -4.56
C LEU A 43 0.55 29.95 -3.59
N LEU A 44 -0.23 29.15 -2.87
CA LEU A 44 -1.00 29.58 -1.70
C LEU A 44 -0.20 29.19 -0.45
N CYS A 45 0.59 30.13 0.07
CA CYS A 45 1.19 30.01 1.40
C CYS A 45 0.31 30.72 2.45
N PRO A 46 0.06 30.11 3.63
CA PRO A 46 -0.61 30.81 4.72
C PRO A 46 0.33 31.86 5.36
N PRO A 47 -0.20 32.96 5.92
CA PRO A 47 0.62 33.98 6.56
C PRO A 47 1.15 33.54 7.93
N LEU A 48 2.38 33.95 8.25
CA LEU A 48 2.96 33.86 9.58
C LEU A 48 2.29 34.88 10.51
N VAL A 49 1.94 34.47 11.74
CA VAL A 49 1.38 35.37 12.75
C VAL A 49 2.50 36.08 13.51
N GLY A 50 2.68 37.37 13.24
CA GLY A 50 3.53 38.28 14.02
C GLY A 50 2.69 39.26 14.84
N VAL A 51 3.12 39.57 16.06
CA VAL A 51 2.39 40.45 16.98
C VAL A 51 2.59 41.93 16.61
N GLY A 52 1.50 42.68 16.42
CA GLY A 52 1.52 44.12 16.14
C GLY A 52 0.21 44.81 16.54
N ARG A 53 0.26 46.08 16.97
CA ARG A 53 -0.87 46.77 17.61
C ARG A 53 -1.62 47.73 16.65
N GLY A 54 -2.89 47.40 16.36
CA GLY A 54 -4.06 48.28 16.19
C GLY A 54 -4.05 49.51 15.26
N TRP A 55 -5.22 49.81 14.67
CA TRP A 55 -6.01 51.05 14.88
C TRP A 55 -7.39 50.92 14.19
N LYS A 56 -8.28 51.93 14.32
CA LYS A 56 -9.64 52.01 13.72
C LYS A 56 -9.52 52.64 12.30
N THR A 57 -10.49 52.72 11.36
CA THR A 57 -11.98 52.66 11.30
C THR A 57 -12.47 52.11 9.93
N GLY A 58 -13.78 51.87 9.72
CA GLY A 58 -14.42 51.74 8.38
C GLY A 58 -15.25 53.01 8.01
N PRO A 59 -16.32 52.96 7.17
CA PRO A 59 -16.79 51.90 6.24
C PRO A 59 -17.34 52.44 4.87
N LEU A 60 -18.18 51.63 4.16
CA LEU A 60 -19.18 51.98 3.10
C LEU A 60 -18.77 52.01 1.59
N PRO A 61 -19.71 51.76 0.62
CA PRO A 61 -19.43 50.87 -0.52
C PRO A 61 -19.73 51.38 -1.97
N PRO A 62 -20.71 50.91 -2.78
CA PRO A 62 -20.36 50.14 -3.99
C PRO A 62 -20.96 50.64 -5.33
N SER A 63 -20.45 50.09 -6.44
CA SER A 63 -21.20 49.97 -7.71
C SER A 63 -20.76 48.70 -8.47
N GLY A 64 -21.62 48.19 -9.35
CA GLY A 64 -21.36 46.99 -10.16
C GLY A 64 -21.85 47.17 -11.60
N LEU A 65 -21.70 46.15 -12.46
CA LEU A 65 -22.16 46.21 -13.85
C LEU A 65 -22.61 44.85 -14.41
N ARG A 66 -23.17 44.88 -15.62
CA ARG A 66 -24.14 43.90 -16.15
C ARG A 66 -23.52 42.78 -16.99
N ALA A 67 -24.31 41.72 -17.19
CA ALA A 67 -24.06 40.68 -18.18
C ALA A 67 -24.46 41.10 -19.61
N ALA A 68 -23.91 40.41 -20.60
CA ALA A 68 -24.41 40.37 -21.99
C ALA A 68 -24.10 39.00 -22.63
N ALA A 69 -24.95 38.58 -23.56
CA ALA A 69 -24.71 37.46 -24.49
C ALA A 69 -24.18 38.04 -25.84
N ALA A 70 -23.94 37.31 -26.95
CA ALA A 70 -24.37 35.96 -27.36
C ALA A 70 -23.51 35.43 -28.54
N ALA A 71 -24.06 34.41 -29.23
CA ALA A 71 -23.84 34.04 -30.64
C ALA A 71 -22.79 32.96 -30.99
N VAL A 72 -23.07 32.30 -32.13
CA VAL A 72 -22.48 31.06 -32.66
C VAL A 72 -22.47 31.17 -34.20
N PRO A 73 -21.53 30.54 -34.92
CA PRO A 73 -21.93 29.85 -36.15
C PRO A 73 -21.49 28.37 -36.27
N ARG A 74 -22.30 27.65 -37.06
CA ARG A 74 -22.10 26.29 -37.63
C ARG A 74 -21.11 26.33 -38.83
N ALA A 75 -20.80 25.25 -39.57
CA ALA A 75 -20.51 23.81 -39.33
C ALA A 75 -20.37 23.09 -40.71
N CYS A 76 -19.55 22.04 -40.82
CA CYS A 76 -19.43 21.09 -41.97
C CYS A 76 -18.55 19.89 -41.54
N ARG A 77 -18.63 18.64 -42.06
CA ARG A 77 -19.47 18.01 -43.13
C ARG A 77 -19.41 16.45 -43.01
N ALA A 78 -20.37 15.72 -43.62
CA ALA A 78 -20.36 14.26 -43.86
C ALA A 78 -21.50 13.85 -44.86
N ALA A 79 -21.54 12.71 -45.57
CA ALA A 79 -20.50 11.77 -46.02
C ALA A 79 -20.58 11.55 -47.57
N VAL A 80 -20.99 10.46 -48.26
CA VAL A 80 -21.53 9.10 -47.98
C VAL A 80 -21.24 8.18 -49.21
N GLY A 81 -20.82 6.91 -49.02
CA GLY A 81 -20.81 5.84 -50.06
C GLY A 81 -19.57 5.82 -51.00
N ARG A 82 -19.34 4.78 -51.84
CA ARG A 82 -20.05 3.50 -52.15
C ARG A 82 -19.05 2.34 -52.42
N GLY A 83 -19.55 1.14 -52.73
CA GLY A 83 -18.80 -0.11 -52.94
C GLY A 83 -18.22 -0.40 -54.36
N PRO A 84 -17.84 -1.68 -54.65
CA PRO A 84 -16.74 -2.05 -55.57
C PRO A 84 -17.18 -2.54 -56.98
N PRO A 85 -16.22 -2.97 -57.83
CA PRO A 85 -16.34 -4.32 -58.42
C PRO A 85 -15.05 -5.18 -58.51
N VAL A 86 -15.24 -6.43 -58.95
CA VAL A 86 -14.35 -7.63 -58.99
C VAL A 86 -13.42 -7.69 -60.23
N GLY A 87 -12.27 -8.41 -60.19
CA GLY A 87 -11.53 -8.75 -61.43
C GLY A 87 -10.26 -9.64 -61.40
N LYS A 88 -10.40 -10.97 -61.24
CA LYS A 88 -9.60 -12.11 -61.80
C LYS A 88 -8.05 -12.04 -62.00
N GLY A 89 -7.33 -13.12 -61.65
CA GLY A 89 -6.05 -13.49 -62.33
C GLY A 89 -5.06 -14.40 -61.57
N LEU A 90 -4.92 -15.66 -62.00
CA LEU A 90 -3.81 -16.60 -61.67
C LEU A 90 -3.33 -17.24 -63.00
N PRO A 91 -2.04 -17.60 -63.17
CA PRO A 91 -1.68 -19.02 -62.99
C PRO A 91 -0.22 -19.36 -62.58
N ALA A 92 -0.08 -20.55 -61.97
CA ALA A 92 0.99 -21.56 -62.09
C ALA A 92 2.50 -21.25 -61.86
N CYS A 93 3.17 -22.21 -61.21
CA CYS A 93 4.63 -22.33 -61.11
C CYS A 93 5.15 -23.55 -61.92
N PRO A 94 6.41 -23.55 -62.39
CA PRO A 94 7.18 -24.76 -62.72
C PRO A 94 8.12 -25.17 -61.56
N PRO A 95 8.48 -26.46 -61.40
CA PRO A 95 9.31 -26.96 -60.30
C PRO A 95 10.79 -27.14 -60.69
N LEU A 96 11.73 -27.06 -59.73
CA LEU A 96 13.09 -27.58 -59.89
C LEU A 96 13.77 -28.02 -58.58
N ARG A 97 14.68 -28.99 -58.72
CA ARG A 97 15.12 -29.97 -57.71
C ARG A 97 16.02 -29.43 -56.57
N SER A 98 15.89 -30.13 -55.46
CA SER A 98 16.72 -30.14 -54.25
C SER A 98 18.24 -30.22 -54.43
N ARG A 99 18.97 -29.56 -53.52
CA ARG A 99 20.21 -30.02 -52.86
C ARG A 99 20.39 -29.29 -51.51
N PRO A 100 21.07 -29.88 -50.51
CA PRO A 100 21.08 -29.35 -49.14
C PRO A 100 22.07 -28.17 -48.97
N ARG A 101 21.78 -27.29 -47.99
CA ARG A 101 22.75 -26.33 -47.43
C ARG A 101 23.08 -26.71 -45.99
N ALA A 102 24.33 -26.53 -45.59
CA ALA A 102 24.83 -26.89 -44.27
C ALA A 102 24.39 -25.90 -43.18
N GLU A 103 24.28 -26.40 -41.94
CA GLU A 103 24.00 -25.61 -40.74
C GLU A 103 25.23 -24.80 -40.31
N PRO A 104 25.11 -23.48 -40.06
CA PRO A 104 26.11 -22.75 -39.29
C PRO A 104 25.90 -23.01 -37.80
N ARG A 105 26.79 -23.79 -37.16
CA ARG A 105 26.78 -24.02 -35.71
C ARG A 105 27.13 -22.74 -34.92
N LEU A 106 26.13 -21.89 -34.66
CA LEU A 106 26.24 -20.77 -33.75
C LEU A 106 26.09 -21.25 -32.29
N HIS A 107 27.21 -21.30 -31.56
CA HIS A 107 27.19 -21.45 -30.11
C HIS A 107 26.65 -20.17 -29.44
N SER A 108 25.34 -20.09 -29.24
CA SER A 108 24.73 -19.11 -28.35
C SER A 108 25.09 -19.44 -26.89
N ARG A 109 26.21 -18.86 -26.41
CA ARG A 109 26.50 -18.85 -24.97
C ARG A 109 25.37 -18.10 -24.26
N SER A 110 24.59 -18.84 -23.48
CA SER A 110 23.44 -18.32 -22.75
C SER A 110 23.84 -17.18 -21.81
N LEU A 111 23.34 -15.97 -22.06
CA LEU A 111 23.50 -14.81 -21.17
C LEU A 111 22.53 -14.82 -19.97
N PHE A 112 21.57 -15.76 -19.97
CA PHE A 112 20.53 -15.91 -18.95
C PHE A 112 21.07 -16.00 -17.50
N PRO A 113 22.15 -16.77 -17.21
CA PRO A 113 22.72 -16.84 -15.87
C PRO A 113 23.37 -15.52 -15.40
N LEU A 114 23.81 -14.67 -16.33
CA LEU A 114 24.55 -13.46 -16.03
C LEU A 114 23.60 -12.32 -15.58
N PHE A 115 22.47 -12.17 -16.28
CA PHE A 115 21.44 -11.18 -15.92
C PHE A 115 20.76 -11.50 -14.58
N CYS A 116 20.43 -12.77 -14.30
CA CYS A 116 19.86 -13.15 -13.00
C CYS A 116 20.83 -12.84 -11.85
N ARG A 117 22.13 -13.07 -12.02
CA ARG A 117 23.15 -12.70 -11.03
C ARG A 117 23.21 -11.18 -10.81
N PHE A 118 23.19 -10.37 -11.88
CA PHE A 118 23.22 -8.91 -11.74
C PHE A 118 21.99 -8.35 -11.00
N ALA A 119 20.77 -8.82 -11.32
CA ALA A 119 19.55 -8.40 -10.61
C ALA A 119 19.60 -8.79 -9.12
N SER A 120 19.99 -10.04 -8.81
CA SER A 120 20.11 -10.52 -7.43
C SER A 120 21.08 -9.69 -6.56
N GLY A 121 22.09 -9.09 -7.19
CA GLY A 121 23.11 -8.28 -6.52
C GLY A 121 22.64 -6.92 -6.03
N VAL A 122 21.51 -6.39 -6.53
CA VAL A 122 21.00 -5.05 -6.14
C VAL A 122 19.97 -5.15 -5.01
N MET A 123 19.10 -6.17 -5.05
CA MET A 123 18.22 -6.51 -3.92
C MET A 123 19.04 -6.82 -2.64
N ALA A 124 20.13 -7.59 -2.79
CA ALA A 124 21.05 -7.94 -1.72
C ALA A 124 21.71 -6.72 -1.02
N GLN A 125 21.77 -5.55 -1.68
CA GLN A 125 22.29 -4.33 -1.04
C GLN A 125 21.31 -3.75 -0.01
N ARG A 126 20.00 -3.93 -0.22
CA ARG A 126 18.92 -3.45 0.67
C ARG A 126 18.62 -4.40 1.83
N ALA A 127 18.90 -5.68 1.65
CA ALA A 127 18.72 -6.73 2.66
C ALA A 127 19.99 -6.98 3.49
N PHE A 128 19.84 -7.63 4.64
CA PHE A 128 20.88 -8.45 5.24
C PHE A 128 20.81 -9.86 4.62
N PRO A 129 21.94 -10.60 4.50
CA PRO A 129 21.89 -12.02 4.18
C PRO A 129 21.09 -12.75 5.26
N ASN A 130 20.11 -13.57 4.88
CA ASN A 130 19.33 -14.36 5.84
C ASN A 130 20.24 -15.39 6.54
N PRO A 131 20.44 -15.32 7.87
CA PRO A 131 21.33 -16.23 8.60
C PRO A 131 20.68 -17.57 8.93
N TYR A 132 19.36 -17.71 8.73
CA TYR A 132 18.59 -18.86 9.17
C TYR A 132 18.54 -19.95 8.09
N ALA A 133 18.79 -21.20 8.49
CA ALA A 133 18.47 -22.36 7.66
C ALA A 133 16.97 -22.41 7.37
N ASP A 134 16.58 -22.73 6.13
CA ASP A 134 15.17 -22.92 5.75
C ASP A 134 14.57 -24.17 6.45
N TYR A 135 13.25 -24.29 6.40
CA TYR A 135 12.48 -25.27 7.16
C TYR A 135 12.97 -26.72 7.03
N ASN A 136 13.11 -27.37 8.19
CA ASN A 136 12.97 -28.82 8.34
C ASN A 136 12.26 -29.12 9.68
N LYS A 137 11.74 -30.34 9.84
CA LYS A 137 10.91 -30.73 10.99
C LYS A 137 11.61 -30.51 12.34
N SER A 138 12.85 -30.99 12.49
CA SER A 138 13.60 -30.90 13.75
C SER A 138 13.92 -29.46 14.14
N LEU A 139 14.21 -28.56 13.19
CA LEU A 139 14.38 -27.13 13.49
C LEU A 139 13.06 -26.41 13.83
N ALA A 140 11.90 -26.97 13.46
CA ALA A 140 10.59 -26.39 13.72
C ALA A 140 9.99 -26.78 15.08
N GLU A 141 10.38 -27.95 15.61
CA GLU A 141 9.91 -28.47 16.92
C GLU A 141 10.19 -27.52 18.10
N GLY A 142 11.23 -26.68 18.01
CA GLY A 142 11.50 -25.61 19.00
C GLY A 142 10.55 -24.41 18.93
N TYR A 143 9.79 -24.25 17.84
CA TYR A 143 8.91 -23.11 17.57
C TYR A 143 7.43 -23.45 17.68
N PHE A 144 7.00 -24.62 17.20
CA PHE A 144 5.61 -25.04 17.22
C PHE A 144 5.42 -26.56 17.15
N ASP A 145 4.26 -27.03 17.60
CA ASP A 145 3.84 -28.42 17.51
C ASP A 145 3.34 -28.82 16.11
N SER A 146 3.04 -30.11 15.91
CA SER A 146 2.54 -30.64 14.63
C SER A 146 1.16 -30.13 14.21
N SER A 147 0.49 -29.29 15.02
CA SER A 147 -0.74 -28.57 14.68
C SER A 147 -0.53 -27.06 14.43
N GLY A 148 0.72 -26.60 14.43
CA GLY A 148 1.07 -25.19 14.19
C GLY A 148 0.83 -24.26 15.38
N ARG A 149 0.61 -24.80 16.58
CA ARG A 149 0.56 -24.00 17.82
C ARG A 149 1.98 -23.76 18.33
N LEU A 150 2.30 -22.51 18.68
CA LEU A 150 3.63 -22.17 19.17
C LEU A 150 3.98 -22.92 20.47
N THR A 151 5.27 -23.20 20.66
CA THR A 151 5.78 -23.73 21.93
C THR A 151 5.60 -22.70 23.06
N PRO A 152 5.35 -23.13 24.31
CA PRO A 152 5.30 -22.22 25.46
C PRO A 152 6.57 -21.38 25.60
N GLU A 153 7.74 -21.97 25.32
CA GLU A 153 9.05 -21.35 25.40
C GLU A 153 9.20 -20.20 24.38
N PHE A 154 8.82 -20.42 23.12
CA PHE A 154 8.87 -19.38 22.10
C PHE A 154 7.80 -18.30 22.35
N SER A 155 6.59 -18.70 22.75
CA SER A 155 5.51 -17.79 23.15
C SER A 155 5.91 -16.88 24.32
N GLN A 156 6.67 -17.40 25.29
CA GLN A 156 7.21 -16.62 26.40
C GLN A 156 8.30 -15.63 25.95
N ARG A 157 9.17 -16.01 25.00
CA ARG A 157 10.16 -15.08 24.40
C ARG A 157 9.47 -13.93 23.66
N LEU A 158 8.47 -14.23 22.82
CA LEU A 158 7.64 -13.23 22.14
C LEU A 158 6.97 -12.29 23.16
N THR A 159 6.29 -12.85 24.17
CA THR A 159 5.58 -12.09 25.22
C THR A 159 6.51 -11.20 26.05
N ASN A 160 7.73 -11.66 26.35
CA ASN A 160 8.73 -10.86 27.04
C ASN A 160 9.17 -9.65 26.19
N LYS A 161 9.46 -9.86 24.90
CA LYS A 161 9.88 -8.77 24.01
C LYS A 161 8.76 -7.77 23.73
N ILE A 162 7.51 -8.25 23.60
CA ILE A 162 6.32 -7.38 23.52
C ILE A 162 6.28 -6.42 24.71
N ARG A 163 6.43 -6.93 25.94
CA ARG A 163 6.44 -6.11 27.17
C ARG A 163 7.63 -5.14 27.22
N GLU A 164 8.82 -5.58 26.81
CA GLU A 164 10.03 -4.74 26.75
C GLU A 164 9.86 -3.56 25.77
N LEU A 165 9.45 -3.87 24.53
CA LEU A 165 9.25 -2.87 23.48
C LEU A 165 8.07 -1.94 23.79
N LEU A 166 6.98 -2.42 24.38
CA LEU A 166 5.88 -1.57 24.85
C LEU A 166 6.36 -0.49 25.83
N GLN A 167 7.25 -0.83 26.78
CA GLN A 167 7.83 0.17 27.68
C GLN A 167 8.73 1.18 26.96
N GLN A 168 9.45 0.78 25.92
CA GLN A 168 10.26 1.69 25.10
C GLN A 168 9.36 2.62 24.28
N MET A 169 8.33 2.08 23.64
CA MET A 169 7.30 2.79 22.88
C MET A 169 6.59 3.84 23.73
N GLU A 170 6.07 3.47 24.91
CA GLU A 170 5.39 4.38 25.84
C GLU A 170 6.28 5.51 26.38
N ARG A 171 7.60 5.28 26.50
CA ARG A 171 8.55 6.36 26.82
C ARG A 171 8.74 7.29 25.61
N GLY A 172 8.88 6.73 24.42
CA GLY A 172 9.12 7.49 23.19
C GLY A 172 7.93 8.31 22.70
N LEU A 173 6.71 7.77 22.79
CA LEU A 173 5.47 8.43 22.36
C LEU A 173 5.23 9.77 23.05
N LYS A 174 5.79 10.00 24.24
CA LYS A 174 5.77 11.30 24.94
C LYS A 174 6.44 12.45 24.16
N SER A 175 7.18 12.13 23.09
CA SER A 175 7.84 13.08 22.19
C SER A 175 7.35 13.04 20.73
N ALA A 176 6.33 12.23 20.41
CA ALA A 176 5.73 12.20 19.07
C ALA A 176 4.86 13.45 18.81
N ASP A 177 4.60 13.79 17.53
CA ASP A 177 3.84 14.99 17.17
C ASP A 177 2.41 14.91 17.72
N PRO A 178 1.99 15.79 18.65
CA PRO A 178 0.66 15.75 19.25
C PRO A 178 -0.47 15.98 18.23
N ARG A 179 -0.15 16.41 17.00
CA ARG A 179 -1.11 16.70 15.92
C ARG A 179 -1.32 15.53 14.96
N ASP A 180 -0.48 14.50 14.97
CA ASP A 180 -0.64 13.34 14.08
C ASP A 180 -1.59 12.29 14.69
N GLY A 181 -2.85 12.33 14.30
CA GLY A 181 -3.85 11.33 14.69
C GLY A 181 -3.98 10.14 13.74
N THR A 182 -3.14 10.02 12.71
CA THR A 182 -3.34 9.02 11.63
C THR A 182 -3.23 7.56 12.10
N GLY A 183 -3.75 6.63 11.29
CA GLY A 183 -3.55 5.18 11.50
C GLY A 183 -2.14 4.70 11.12
N TYR A 184 -1.47 5.41 10.20
CA TYR A 184 -0.16 5.07 9.65
C TYR A 184 0.98 5.52 10.57
N THR A 185 1.09 6.82 10.87
CA THR A 185 2.18 7.41 11.68
C THR A 185 1.75 7.84 13.09
N GLY A 186 0.45 8.03 13.33
CA GLY A 186 -0.08 8.76 14.50
C GLY A 186 -0.88 7.96 15.54
N TRP A 187 -1.64 8.69 16.36
CA TRP A 187 -2.33 8.19 17.56
C TRP A 187 -3.37 7.10 17.28
N ALA A 188 -4.09 7.13 16.15
CA ALA A 188 -5.03 6.06 15.83
C ALA A 188 -4.30 4.73 15.56
N GLY A 189 -3.08 4.76 15.02
CA GLY A 189 -2.24 3.57 14.85
C GLY A 189 -1.85 2.93 16.19
N ILE A 190 -1.57 3.74 17.21
CA ILE A 190 -1.28 3.26 18.56
C ILE A 190 -2.54 2.69 19.23
N ALA A 191 -3.70 3.32 19.02
CA ALA A 191 -4.98 2.77 19.48
C ALA A 191 -5.33 1.41 18.82
N VAL A 192 -5.02 1.23 17.53
CA VAL A 192 -5.16 -0.07 16.83
C VAL A 192 -4.27 -1.15 17.45
N LEU A 193 -3.03 -0.82 17.81
CA LEU A 193 -2.16 -1.75 18.55
C LEU A 193 -2.78 -2.14 19.90
N TYR A 194 -3.23 -1.17 20.70
CA TYR A 194 -3.76 -1.48 22.03
C TYR A 194 -5.12 -2.22 22.01
N LEU A 195 -5.97 -2.00 20.99
CA LEU A 195 -7.15 -2.84 20.76
C LEU A 195 -6.78 -4.29 20.42
N HIS A 196 -5.73 -4.49 19.62
CA HIS A 196 -5.23 -5.83 19.28
C HIS A 196 -4.60 -6.53 20.50
N LEU A 197 -3.79 -5.82 21.28
CA LEU A 197 -3.21 -6.34 22.52
C LEU A 197 -4.29 -6.72 23.54
N TYR A 198 -5.39 -5.95 23.63
CA TYR A 198 -6.55 -6.33 24.43
C TYR A 198 -7.20 -7.63 23.94
N ASP A 199 -7.43 -7.77 22.62
CA ASP A 199 -8.06 -8.97 22.05
C ASP A 199 -7.14 -10.22 22.06
N VAL A 200 -5.82 -10.05 22.19
CA VAL A 200 -4.84 -11.16 22.34
C VAL A 200 -4.60 -11.55 23.81
N PHE A 201 -4.42 -10.57 24.71
CA PHE A 201 -4.01 -10.83 26.11
C PHE A 201 -5.14 -10.70 27.14
N GLY A 202 -6.28 -10.11 26.80
CA GLY A 202 -7.42 -9.90 27.69
C GLY A 202 -7.22 -8.86 28.80
N ASP A 203 -6.07 -8.20 28.90
CA ASP A 203 -5.76 -7.22 29.95
C ASP A 203 -6.56 -5.91 29.76
N PRO A 204 -7.50 -5.55 30.66
CA PRO A 204 -8.30 -4.34 30.54
C PRO A 204 -7.49 -3.04 30.53
N ALA A 205 -6.24 -3.05 31.01
CA ALA A 205 -5.34 -1.89 30.91
C ALA A 205 -5.08 -1.50 29.46
N TYR A 206 -4.98 -2.47 28.54
CA TYR A 206 -4.79 -2.19 27.10
C TYR A 206 -6.01 -1.49 26.49
N LEU A 207 -7.24 -1.84 26.89
CA LEU A 207 -8.44 -1.12 26.45
C LEU A 207 -8.47 0.34 26.97
N GLN A 208 -7.97 0.59 28.18
CA GLN A 208 -7.84 1.96 28.71
C GLN A 208 -6.74 2.77 28.00
N MET A 209 -5.61 2.15 27.65
CA MET A 209 -4.57 2.80 26.82
C MET A 209 -5.11 3.16 25.43
N ALA A 210 -5.82 2.23 24.78
CA ALA A 210 -6.48 2.49 23.50
C ALA A 210 -7.48 3.66 23.59
N HIS A 211 -8.24 3.77 24.69
CA HIS A 211 -9.20 4.85 24.91
C HIS A 211 -8.52 6.22 25.04
N GLY A 212 -7.36 6.28 25.71
CA GLY A 212 -6.51 7.47 25.74
C GLY A 212 -6.07 7.92 24.34
N TYR A 213 -5.53 6.99 23.55
CA TYR A 213 -5.06 7.28 22.18
C TYR A 213 -6.18 7.58 21.19
N VAL A 214 -7.36 6.95 21.31
CA VAL A 214 -8.57 7.33 20.57
C VAL A 214 -8.92 8.79 20.84
N LYS A 215 -9.04 9.18 22.12
CA LYS A 215 -9.35 10.57 22.49
C LYS A 215 -8.33 11.57 21.98
N GLN A 216 -7.04 11.21 21.93
CA GLN A 216 -6.00 12.05 21.36
C GLN A 216 -6.15 12.17 19.84
N SER A 217 -6.34 11.05 19.12
CA SER A 217 -6.52 11.01 17.66
C SER A 217 -7.73 11.81 17.15
N LEU A 218 -8.83 11.84 17.92
CA LEU A 218 -10.05 12.58 17.57
C LEU A 218 -9.88 14.11 17.62
N ASN A 219 -8.84 14.62 18.30
CA ASN A 219 -8.48 16.05 18.27
C ASN A 219 -7.69 16.44 17.01
N CYS A 220 -7.23 15.47 16.22
CA CYS A 220 -6.40 15.67 15.04
C CYS A 220 -7.20 15.67 13.71
N LEU A 221 -8.53 15.56 13.77
CA LEU A 221 -9.40 15.46 12.60
C LEU A 221 -9.25 16.68 11.68
N SER A 222 -8.97 16.41 10.41
CA SER A 222 -8.43 17.37 9.44
C SER A 222 -9.39 17.70 8.30
N LYS A 223 -10.31 16.78 7.98
CA LYS A 223 -11.15 16.76 6.77
C LYS A 223 -10.34 16.85 5.46
N ARG A 224 -9.12 16.31 5.43
CA ARG A 224 -8.22 16.34 4.25
C ARG A 224 -8.04 15.00 3.54
N SER A 225 -8.36 13.88 4.18
CA SER A 225 -8.31 12.56 3.55
C SER A 225 -9.36 11.62 4.16
N ILE A 226 -9.79 10.64 3.36
CA ILE A 226 -10.90 9.73 3.66
C ILE A 226 -10.45 8.37 4.23
N THR A 227 -9.16 8.08 4.34
CA THR A 227 -8.68 6.71 4.61
C THR A 227 -8.50 6.38 6.08
N PHE A 228 -8.51 5.08 6.40
CA PHE A 228 -8.14 4.56 7.72
C PHE A 228 -6.69 4.91 8.08
N LEU A 229 -5.78 4.86 7.09
CA LEU A 229 -4.36 5.00 7.32
C LEU A 229 -3.91 6.45 7.43
N CYS A 230 -4.33 7.35 6.54
CA CYS A 230 -3.81 8.72 6.47
C CYS A 230 -4.90 9.80 6.52
N GLY A 231 -6.12 9.45 6.95
CA GLY A 231 -7.28 10.34 6.97
C GLY A 231 -8.13 10.23 8.23
N ASP A 232 -9.20 11.02 8.23
CA ASP A 232 -10.13 11.17 9.36
C ASP A 232 -10.91 9.86 9.67
N ALA A 233 -10.97 8.92 8.72
CA ALA A 233 -11.64 7.63 8.91
C ALA A 233 -10.91 6.69 9.88
N GLY A 234 -9.59 6.84 10.05
CA GLY A 234 -8.82 6.07 11.04
C GLY A 234 -9.31 6.35 12.46
N PRO A 235 -9.17 7.59 12.96
CA PRO A 235 -9.72 7.99 14.26
C PRO A 235 -11.19 7.64 14.43
N LEU A 236 -12.05 7.85 13.42
CA LEU A 236 -13.49 7.59 13.52
C LEU A 236 -13.83 6.09 13.62
N ALA A 237 -13.26 5.23 12.77
CA ALA A 237 -13.54 3.79 12.79
C ALA A 237 -12.98 3.11 14.05
N VAL A 238 -11.78 3.50 14.47
CA VAL A 238 -11.14 3.01 15.70
C VAL A 238 -11.91 3.49 16.94
N ALA A 239 -12.39 4.74 16.96
CA ALA A 239 -13.26 5.25 18.02
C ALA A 239 -14.59 4.50 18.10
N ALA A 240 -15.25 4.23 16.97
CA ALA A 240 -16.52 3.50 16.95
C ALA A 240 -16.40 2.11 17.61
N VAL A 241 -15.39 1.33 17.19
CA VAL A 241 -15.12 -0.01 17.73
C VAL A 241 -14.71 0.03 19.20
N LEU A 242 -13.91 1.03 19.62
CA LEU A 242 -13.52 1.18 21.01
C LEU A 242 -14.70 1.56 21.90
N TYR A 243 -15.54 2.53 21.50
CA TYR A 243 -16.71 2.90 22.28
C TYR A 243 -17.71 1.75 22.39
N HIS A 244 -17.86 0.92 21.35
CA HIS A 244 -18.65 -0.31 21.42
C HIS A 244 -18.10 -1.34 22.42
N LYS A 245 -16.79 -1.63 22.38
CA LYS A 245 -16.12 -2.47 23.42
C LYS A 245 -16.22 -1.88 24.84
N MET A 246 -16.54 -0.59 24.97
CA MET A 246 -16.80 0.11 26.23
C MET A 246 -18.30 0.37 26.50
N ASN A 247 -19.21 -0.34 25.81
CA ASN A 247 -20.68 -0.24 25.94
C ASN A 247 -21.22 1.20 25.81
N SER A 248 -20.53 2.03 25.04
CA SER A 248 -20.75 3.47 24.88
C SER A 248 -21.39 3.79 23.53
N GLU A 249 -22.46 3.06 23.19
CA GLU A 249 -23.09 3.02 21.86
C GLU A 249 -23.42 4.41 21.27
N LYS A 250 -23.83 5.37 22.09
CA LYS A 250 -24.12 6.74 21.62
C LYS A 250 -22.90 7.43 21.00
N GLN A 251 -21.70 7.21 21.54
CA GLN A 251 -20.46 7.72 20.97
C GLN A 251 -19.99 6.87 19.77
N ALA A 252 -20.33 5.58 19.76
CA ALA A 252 -20.03 4.69 18.65
C ALA A 252 -20.83 5.08 17.38
N GLU A 253 -22.14 5.25 17.50
CA GLU A 253 -23.03 5.61 16.39
C GLU A 253 -22.79 7.04 15.86
N ASP A 254 -22.35 7.99 16.71
CA ASP A 254 -21.85 9.30 16.24
C ASP A 254 -20.61 9.13 15.33
N CYS A 255 -19.65 8.31 15.75
CA CYS A 255 -18.44 8.03 14.96
C CYS A 255 -18.78 7.32 13.64
N ILE A 256 -19.72 6.36 13.64
CA ILE A 256 -20.22 5.68 12.43
C ILE A 256 -20.91 6.67 11.48
N THR A 257 -21.81 7.51 12.00
CA THR A 257 -22.51 8.54 11.20
C THR A 257 -21.53 9.50 10.53
N ARG A 258 -20.52 9.97 11.28
CA ARG A 258 -19.46 10.85 10.78
C ARG A 258 -18.57 10.15 9.75
N LEU A 259 -18.24 8.87 9.97
CA LEU A 259 -17.48 8.04 9.03
C LEU A 259 -18.23 7.84 7.70
N MET A 260 -19.53 7.52 7.75
CA MET A 260 -20.37 7.33 6.56
C MET A 260 -20.52 8.61 5.72
N HIS A 261 -20.42 9.80 6.33
CA HIS A 261 -20.47 11.07 5.60
C HIS A 261 -19.10 11.52 5.05
N LEU A 262 -18.00 10.87 5.43
CA LEU A 262 -16.65 11.30 5.09
C LEU A 262 -16.33 11.18 3.59
N ASN A 263 -16.94 10.24 2.86
CA ASN A 263 -16.72 10.10 1.40
C ASN A 263 -17.11 11.34 0.59
N LYS A 264 -17.89 12.26 1.16
CA LYS A 264 -18.33 13.50 0.51
C LYS A 264 -17.25 14.59 0.47
N ILE A 265 -16.16 14.47 1.26
CA ILE A 265 -15.13 15.52 1.33
C ILE A 265 -14.21 15.56 0.10
N ASP A 266 -14.00 14.42 -0.56
CA ASP A 266 -13.26 14.32 -1.81
C ASP A 266 -13.93 13.35 -2.81
N PRO A 267 -14.84 13.85 -3.65
CA PRO A 267 -15.44 13.07 -4.73
C PRO A 267 -14.42 12.55 -5.76
N HIS A 268 -13.24 13.18 -5.85
CA HIS A 268 -12.20 12.93 -6.83
C HIS A 268 -10.98 12.18 -6.26
N ALA A 269 -11.12 11.63 -5.04
CA ALA A 269 -10.10 10.83 -4.37
C ALA A 269 -9.47 9.77 -5.28
N PRO A 270 -8.21 9.36 -5.04
CA PRO A 270 -7.61 8.22 -5.72
C PRO A 270 -8.30 6.90 -5.34
N ASN A 271 -7.83 5.78 -5.88
CA ASN A 271 -8.41 4.46 -5.61
C ASN A 271 -7.58 3.58 -4.66
N GLU A 272 -6.35 3.99 -4.33
CA GLU A 272 -5.38 3.19 -3.57
C GLU A 272 -5.56 3.25 -2.03
N MET A 273 -4.62 2.64 -1.29
CA MET A 273 -4.82 2.28 0.12
C MET A 273 -4.49 3.41 1.10
N LEU A 274 -3.52 4.27 0.81
CA LEU A 274 -3.10 5.30 1.77
C LEU A 274 -3.99 6.54 1.68
N TYR A 275 -4.48 6.93 0.50
CA TYR A 275 -5.28 8.15 0.31
C TYR A 275 -6.62 7.96 -0.43
N GLY A 276 -6.89 6.76 -0.95
CA GLY A 276 -7.99 6.49 -1.87
C GLY A 276 -9.15 5.65 -1.36
N ARG A 277 -10.04 5.29 -2.29
CA ARG A 277 -11.33 4.65 -1.99
C ARG A 277 -11.21 3.29 -1.29
N ILE A 278 -10.22 2.44 -1.60
CA ILE A 278 -10.06 1.17 -0.83
C ILE A 278 -9.61 1.44 0.61
N GLY A 279 -8.78 2.47 0.83
CA GLY A 279 -8.36 2.91 2.16
C GLY A 279 -9.51 3.45 3.03
N TYR A 280 -10.59 3.93 2.41
CA TYR A 280 -11.85 4.23 3.10
C TYR A 280 -12.71 2.98 3.28
N ILE A 281 -12.82 2.11 2.26
CA ILE A 281 -13.57 0.83 2.37
C ILE A 281 -13.04 -0.04 3.52
N PHE A 282 -11.72 -0.10 3.75
CA PHE A 282 -11.19 -0.79 4.94
C PHE A 282 -11.76 -0.25 6.24
N ALA A 283 -11.89 1.07 6.40
CA ALA A 283 -12.48 1.67 7.60
C ALA A 283 -13.94 1.23 7.82
N LEU A 284 -14.70 1.08 6.73
CA LEU A 284 -16.09 0.59 6.77
C LEU A 284 -16.15 -0.89 7.16
N LEU A 285 -15.31 -1.72 6.54
CA LEU A 285 -15.25 -3.16 6.81
C LEU A 285 -14.68 -3.47 8.21
N PHE A 286 -13.75 -2.65 8.70
CA PHE A 286 -13.22 -2.72 10.08
C PHE A 286 -14.34 -2.54 11.10
N VAL A 287 -15.23 -1.54 10.91
CA VAL A 287 -16.42 -1.37 11.76
C VAL A 287 -17.31 -2.62 11.71
N ASN A 288 -17.82 -3.01 10.53
CA ASN A 288 -18.76 -4.15 10.45
C ASN A 288 -18.15 -5.45 11.02
N LYS A 289 -16.86 -5.73 10.74
CA LYS A 289 -16.13 -6.90 11.27
C LYS A 289 -16.02 -6.90 12.79
N ASN A 290 -15.76 -5.75 13.41
CA ASN A 290 -15.51 -5.65 14.84
C ASN A 290 -16.77 -5.44 15.70
N PHE A 291 -17.91 -5.08 15.09
CA PHE A 291 -19.24 -5.17 15.72
C PHE A 291 -19.91 -6.54 15.51
N GLY A 292 -19.54 -7.26 14.44
CA GLY A 292 -20.15 -8.55 14.08
C GLY A 292 -21.48 -8.44 13.34
N GLU A 293 -21.95 -7.22 13.04
CA GLU A 293 -23.20 -6.92 12.32
C GLU A 293 -22.99 -5.85 11.23
N GLU A 294 -23.98 -5.69 10.33
CA GLU A 294 -23.97 -4.68 9.26
C GLU A 294 -24.30 -3.27 9.80
N LYS A 295 -23.43 -2.70 10.63
CA LYS A 295 -23.54 -1.31 11.10
C LYS A 295 -23.52 -0.29 9.95
N ILE A 296 -22.66 -0.54 8.96
CA ILE A 296 -22.51 0.29 7.76
C ILE A 296 -23.16 -0.45 6.59
N PRO A 297 -24.23 0.08 5.99
CA PRO A 297 -24.98 -0.60 4.95
C PRO A 297 -24.13 -1.05 3.76
N GLN A 298 -24.33 -2.29 3.32
CA GLN A 298 -23.61 -2.92 2.22
C GLN A 298 -23.80 -2.15 0.90
N SER A 299 -24.94 -1.47 0.73
CA SER A 299 -25.21 -0.58 -0.41
C SER A 299 -24.27 0.62 -0.50
N HIS A 300 -23.83 1.17 0.64
CA HIS A 300 -22.86 2.27 0.71
C HIS A 300 -21.46 1.79 0.27
N ILE A 301 -21.05 0.61 0.75
CA ILE A 301 -19.79 -0.05 0.34
C ILE A 301 -19.81 -0.36 -1.16
N GLN A 302 -20.91 -0.94 -1.67
CA GLN A 302 -21.06 -1.30 -3.08
C GLN A 302 -21.06 -0.09 -4.01
N GLN A 303 -21.69 1.03 -3.62
CA GLN A 303 -21.65 2.29 -4.39
C GLN A 303 -20.22 2.81 -4.58
N ILE A 304 -19.37 2.69 -3.55
CA ILE A 304 -17.97 3.09 -3.63
C ILE A 304 -17.19 2.11 -4.51
N CYS A 305 -17.45 0.81 -4.41
CA CYS A 305 -16.85 -0.22 -5.26
C CYS A 305 -17.16 0.00 -6.75
N GLU A 306 -18.42 0.29 -7.11
CA GLU A 306 -18.82 0.60 -8.49
C GLU A 306 -18.16 1.88 -9.02
N THR A 307 -17.87 2.84 -8.13
CA THR A 307 -17.09 4.03 -8.46
C THR A 307 -15.62 3.69 -8.76
N ILE A 308 -15.01 2.76 -8.01
CA ILE A 308 -13.64 2.26 -8.26
C ILE A 308 -13.56 1.54 -9.61
N LEU A 309 -14.51 0.64 -9.90
CA LEU A 309 -14.57 -0.11 -11.16
C LEU A 309 -14.72 0.85 -12.36
N SER A 310 -15.73 1.72 -12.31
CA SER A 310 -15.98 2.74 -13.32
C SER A 310 -14.77 3.67 -13.51
N SER A 311 -14.07 4.03 -12.44
CA SER A 311 -12.84 4.84 -12.52
C SER A 311 -11.72 4.10 -13.26
N GLY A 312 -11.56 2.80 -13.01
CA GLY A 312 -10.53 1.95 -13.61
C GLY A 312 -10.72 1.74 -15.12
N GLU A 313 -11.94 1.41 -15.55
CA GLU A 313 -12.29 1.26 -16.97
C GLU A 313 -12.10 2.59 -17.74
N ASN A 314 -12.49 3.70 -17.10
CA ASN A 314 -12.35 5.03 -17.68
C ASN A 314 -10.88 5.45 -17.84
N LEU A 315 -10.00 5.09 -16.90
CA LEU A 315 -8.58 5.38 -17.04
C LEU A 315 -7.90 4.45 -18.05
N ALA A 316 -8.18 3.14 -18.00
CA ALA A 316 -7.66 2.18 -18.96
C ALA A 316 -7.98 2.59 -20.41
N ARG A 317 -9.22 3.04 -20.65
CA ARG A 317 -9.65 3.54 -21.97
C ARG A 317 -8.94 4.85 -22.36
N LYS A 318 -8.82 5.82 -21.45
CA LYS A 318 -8.11 7.10 -21.70
C LYS A 318 -6.60 6.92 -21.99
N ARG A 319 -6.00 5.88 -21.44
CA ARG A 319 -4.56 5.58 -21.51
C ARG A 319 -4.24 4.42 -22.48
N ASN A 320 -5.22 3.94 -23.25
CA ASN A 320 -5.12 2.83 -24.21
C ASN A 320 -4.67 1.47 -23.63
N PHE A 321 -4.90 1.21 -22.35
CA PHE A 321 -4.58 -0.08 -21.71
C PHE A 321 -5.61 -1.18 -21.94
N THR A 322 -6.85 -0.87 -22.35
CA THR A 322 -7.99 -1.82 -22.35
C THR A 322 -7.74 -3.15 -23.06
N ALA A 323 -6.87 -3.20 -24.06
CA ALA A 323 -6.48 -4.43 -24.77
C ALA A 323 -5.45 -5.32 -24.02
N LYS A 324 -4.86 -4.82 -22.93
CA LYS A 324 -3.92 -5.53 -22.03
C LYS A 324 -4.48 -5.69 -20.62
N SER A 325 -5.18 -4.67 -20.12
CA SER A 325 -5.74 -4.58 -18.77
C SER A 325 -7.03 -3.74 -18.82
N PRO A 326 -8.22 -4.34 -18.67
CA PRO A 326 -9.50 -3.61 -18.72
C PRO A 326 -9.64 -2.52 -17.64
N LEU A 327 -9.02 -2.71 -16.47
CA LEU A 327 -8.90 -1.72 -15.41
C LEU A 327 -7.47 -1.16 -15.36
N MET A 328 -7.32 0.13 -15.04
CA MET A 328 -6.01 0.73 -14.76
C MET A 328 -6.18 1.83 -13.70
N TYR A 329 -5.17 2.04 -12.85
CA TYR A 329 -5.19 3.04 -11.79
C TYR A 329 -3.85 3.77 -11.70
N GLU A 330 -3.90 5.07 -11.38
CA GLU A 330 -2.72 5.91 -11.17
C GLU A 330 -2.86 6.70 -9.86
N TRP A 331 -1.74 6.92 -9.17
CA TRP A 331 -1.62 7.82 -8.04
C TRP A 331 -0.34 8.64 -8.19
N TYR A 332 -0.37 9.92 -7.78
CA TYR A 332 0.76 10.85 -7.91
C TYR A 332 1.47 10.82 -9.28
N GLN A 333 0.69 10.73 -10.36
CA GLN A 333 1.11 10.67 -11.77
C GLN A 333 1.76 9.34 -12.24
N GLU A 334 1.86 8.33 -11.38
CA GLU A 334 2.53 7.04 -11.65
C GLU A 334 1.56 5.84 -11.59
N TYR A 335 1.84 4.79 -12.36
CA TYR A 335 1.11 3.52 -12.34
C TYR A 335 1.71 2.55 -11.31
N TYR A 336 1.50 2.83 -10.03
CA TYR A 336 1.99 1.99 -8.93
C TYR A 336 1.46 0.56 -9.00
N VAL A 337 2.31 -0.42 -8.71
CA VAL A 337 1.96 -1.86 -8.77
C VAL A 337 1.69 -2.48 -7.39
N GLY A 338 2.42 -2.03 -6.36
CA GLY A 338 2.36 -2.60 -4.99
C GLY A 338 1.07 -2.32 -4.20
N ALA A 339 1.00 -2.83 -2.96
CA ALA A 339 -0.23 -2.82 -2.16
C ALA A 339 -0.65 -1.44 -1.63
N ALA A 340 0.30 -0.57 -1.28
CA ALA A 340 0.00 0.73 -0.67
C ALA A 340 -0.64 1.71 -1.65
N HIS A 341 -0.03 1.88 -2.83
CA HIS A 341 -0.42 2.93 -3.78
C HIS A 341 -0.98 2.41 -5.11
N GLY A 342 -1.09 1.08 -5.27
CA GLY A 342 -1.09 0.47 -6.60
C GLY A 342 -2.09 -0.65 -6.86
N LEU A 343 -1.91 -1.22 -8.06
CA LEU A 343 -2.79 -2.21 -8.67
C LEU A 343 -3.05 -3.42 -7.78
N ALA A 344 -2.03 -3.99 -7.14
CA ALA A 344 -2.19 -5.18 -6.30
C ALA A 344 -3.10 -4.92 -5.09
N GLY A 345 -3.02 -3.74 -4.46
CA GLY A 345 -3.93 -3.36 -3.38
C GLY A 345 -5.37 -3.24 -3.87
N ILE A 346 -5.58 -2.55 -5.00
CA ILE A 346 -6.92 -2.31 -5.55
C ILE A 346 -7.57 -3.62 -6.02
N TYR A 347 -6.84 -4.49 -6.72
CA TYR A 347 -7.38 -5.78 -7.16
C TYR A 347 -7.57 -6.77 -6.00
N TYR A 348 -6.70 -6.77 -4.98
CA TYR A 348 -6.92 -7.53 -3.75
C TYR A 348 -8.28 -7.19 -3.10
N TYR A 349 -8.64 -5.89 -3.05
CA TYR A 349 -9.95 -5.45 -2.56
C TYR A 349 -11.10 -5.81 -3.50
N LEU A 350 -10.97 -5.57 -4.82
CA LEU A 350 -12.03 -5.89 -5.80
C LEU A 350 -12.33 -7.39 -5.91
N MET A 351 -11.44 -8.27 -5.43
CA MET A 351 -11.66 -9.72 -5.32
C MET A 351 -12.21 -10.15 -3.94
N GLN A 352 -12.51 -9.24 -3.03
CA GLN A 352 -13.12 -9.60 -1.74
C GLN A 352 -14.62 -9.86 -1.90
N PRO A 353 -15.15 -10.96 -1.32
CA PRO A 353 -16.59 -11.23 -1.32
C PRO A 353 -17.41 -10.06 -0.76
N SER A 354 -16.91 -9.38 0.27
CA SER A 354 -17.57 -8.25 0.95
C SER A 354 -17.77 -6.99 0.08
N LEU A 355 -17.22 -6.91 -1.13
CA LEU A 355 -17.50 -5.80 -2.07
C LEU A 355 -18.60 -6.15 -3.09
N HIS A 356 -19.09 -7.38 -3.11
CA HIS A 356 -20.17 -7.86 -4.01
C HIS A 356 -19.96 -7.50 -5.51
N VAL A 357 -18.71 -7.54 -5.99
CA VAL A 357 -18.41 -7.47 -7.43
C VAL A 357 -19.02 -8.68 -8.12
N SER A 358 -19.86 -8.47 -9.13
CA SER A 358 -20.55 -9.57 -9.81
C SER A 358 -19.57 -10.49 -10.54
N GLN A 359 -19.89 -11.79 -10.61
CA GLN A 359 -19.03 -12.79 -11.25
C GLN A 359 -18.67 -12.43 -12.70
N ALA A 360 -19.60 -11.81 -13.43
CA ALA A 360 -19.34 -11.27 -14.76
C ALA A 360 -18.22 -10.21 -14.75
N LYS A 361 -18.26 -9.24 -13.83
CA LYS A 361 -17.22 -8.19 -13.69
C LYS A 361 -15.91 -8.73 -13.13
N LEU A 362 -15.96 -9.72 -12.22
CA LEU A 362 -14.75 -10.41 -11.73
C LEU A 362 -13.98 -11.04 -12.89
N HIS A 363 -14.65 -11.79 -13.77
CA HIS A 363 -14.01 -12.44 -14.90
C HIS A 363 -13.70 -11.50 -16.08
N SER A 364 -14.53 -10.50 -16.38
CA SER A 364 -14.33 -9.62 -17.55
C SER A 364 -13.44 -8.40 -17.29
N LEU A 365 -13.39 -7.90 -16.05
CA LEU A 365 -12.62 -6.70 -15.69
C LEU A 365 -11.47 -7.01 -14.74
N VAL A 366 -11.73 -7.69 -13.62
CA VAL A 366 -10.74 -7.84 -12.53
C VAL A 366 -9.67 -8.86 -12.89
N LYS A 367 -10.05 -10.10 -13.25
CA LYS A 367 -9.13 -11.19 -13.59
C LYS A 367 -8.08 -10.81 -14.66
N PRO A 368 -8.44 -10.33 -15.87
CA PRO A 368 -7.43 -9.95 -16.87
C PRO A 368 -6.53 -8.80 -16.41
N SER A 369 -6.99 -7.94 -15.50
CA SER A 369 -6.17 -6.87 -14.92
C SER A 369 -5.21 -7.39 -13.83
N VAL A 370 -5.60 -8.44 -13.09
CA VAL A 370 -4.71 -9.21 -12.21
C VAL A 370 -3.67 -9.98 -13.04
N ASP A 371 -4.09 -10.61 -14.13
CA ASP A 371 -3.22 -11.34 -15.06
C ASP A 371 -2.18 -10.40 -15.69
N PHE A 372 -2.54 -9.15 -15.97
CA PHE A 372 -1.60 -8.09 -16.37
C PHE A 372 -0.55 -7.80 -15.28
N VAL A 373 -0.95 -7.67 -14.01
CA VAL A 373 0.01 -7.48 -12.90
C VAL A 373 0.95 -8.67 -12.76
N CYS A 374 0.46 -9.90 -12.92
CA CYS A 374 1.28 -11.12 -12.85
C CYS A 374 2.38 -11.18 -13.92
N GLN A 375 2.16 -10.53 -15.07
CA GLN A 375 3.13 -10.37 -16.17
C GLN A 375 4.21 -9.31 -15.88
N LEU A 376 4.00 -8.39 -14.91
CA LEU A 376 5.00 -7.39 -14.51
C LEU A 376 6.11 -7.96 -13.60
N LYS A 377 6.00 -9.24 -13.21
CA LYS A 377 6.94 -9.95 -12.32
C LYS A 377 8.35 -10.01 -12.93
N PHE A 378 9.35 -9.55 -12.19
CA PHE A 378 10.77 -9.64 -12.55
C PHE A 378 11.24 -11.11 -12.62
N PRO A 379 12.37 -11.40 -13.31
CA PRO A 379 12.95 -12.74 -13.37
C PRO A 379 13.22 -13.38 -11.99
N SER A 380 13.51 -12.57 -10.97
CA SER A 380 13.65 -12.97 -9.57
C SER A 380 12.38 -13.59 -8.97
N GLY A 381 11.20 -13.14 -9.41
CA GLY A 381 9.92 -13.35 -8.72
C GLY A 381 9.40 -12.12 -7.97
N ASN A 382 10.18 -11.04 -7.88
CA ASN A 382 9.75 -9.78 -7.30
C ASN A 382 8.93 -8.93 -8.30
N TYR A 383 8.40 -7.79 -7.85
CA TYR A 383 7.57 -6.89 -8.66
C TYR A 383 8.10 -5.45 -8.63
N PRO A 384 7.98 -4.69 -9.73
CA PRO A 384 8.42 -3.30 -9.78
C PRO A 384 7.57 -2.38 -8.89
N PRO A 385 8.07 -1.21 -8.47
CA PRO A 385 7.26 -0.25 -7.71
C PRO A 385 6.13 0.37 -8.53
N CYS A 386 6.41 0.68 -9.80
CA CYS A 386 5.53 1.26 -10.81
C CYS A 386 5.68 0.52 -12.14
N LEU A 387 4.74 0.69 -13.06
CA LEU A 387 4.90 0.24 -14.45
C LEU A 387 6.20 0.81 -15.06
N ASP A 388 6.81 0.03 -15.96
CA ASP A 388 8.06 0.34 -16.69
C ASP A 388 9.32 0.59 -15.82
N ASP A 389 9.26 0.48 -14.49
CA ASP A 389 10.46 0.47 -13.64
C ASP A 389 11.23 -0.85 -13.78
N THR A 390 12.52 -0.74 -14.11
CA THR A 390 13.42 -1.89 -14.34
C THR A 390 14.28 -2.24 -13.12
N ARG A 391 14.13 -1.50 -12.01
CA ARG A 391 15.00 -1.60 -10.83
C ARG A 391 14.44 -2.58 -9.80
N ASP A 392 14.86 -3.84 -9.90
CA ASP A 392 14.55 -4.86 -8.90
C ASP A 392 15.30 -4.56 -7.58
N LEU A 393 14.57 -3.99 -6.61
CA LEU A 393 15.15 -3.36 -5.42
C LEU A 393 14.27 -3.44 -4.17
N LEU A 394 12.97 -3.24 -4.31
CA LEU A 394 12.07 -3.06 -3.17
C LEU A 394 11.40 -4.38 -2.83
N VAL A 395 11.58 -4.81 -1.58
CA VAL A 395 10.95 -6.00 -0.99
C VAL A 395 10.18 -5.53 0.23
N HIS A 396 9.10 -4.77 -0.01
CA HIS A 396 8.26 -4.14 1.02
C HIS A 396 6.79 -4.53 0.84
N TRP A 397 5.96 -4.33 1.87
CA TRP A 397 4.50 -4.34 1.69
C TRP A 397 4.04 -3.22 0.74
N CYS A 398 4.60 -2.01 0.85
CA CYS A 398 4.18 -0.91 -0.02
C CYS A 398 4.53 -1.12 -1.51
N HIS A 399 5.70 -1.73 -1.79
CA HIS A 399 6.21 -2.00 -3.13
C HIS A 399 7.04 -3.29 -3.16
N GLY A 400 6.70 -4.22 -4.04
CA GLY A 400 7.37 -5.51 -4.22
C GLY A 400 6.53 -6.72 -3.77
N ALA A 401 7.16 -7.90 -3.79
CA ALA A 401 6.56 -9.20 -3.48
C ALA A 401 5.76 -9.26 -2.16
N PRO A 402 6.22 -8.70 -1.02
CA PRO A 402 5.45 -8.75 0.23
C PRO A 402 4.09 -8.05 0.16
N GLY A 403 3.91 -7.07 -0.74
CA GLY A 403 2.60 -6.45 -0.99
C GLY A 403 1.78 -7.19 -2.05
N VAL A 404 2.42 -7.68 -3.11
CA VAL A 404 1.71 -8.33 -4.24
C VAL A 404 1.17 -9.72 -3.85
N ILE A 405 1.78 -10.40 -2.87
CA ILE A 405 1.36 -11.74 -2.43
C ILE A 405 -0.11 -11.84 -2.00
N TYR A 406 -0.68 -10.81 -1.38
CA TYR A 406 -2.11 -10.82 -0.97
C TYR A 406 -3.05 -10.84 -2.19
N MET A 407 -2.72 -10.11 -3.26
CA MET A 407 -3.46 -10.16 -4.52
C MET A 407 -3.41 -11.57 -5.12
N LEU A 408 -2.23 -12.20 -5.12
CA LEU A 408 -2.04 -13.56 -5.65
C LEU A 408 -2.80 -14.62 -4.83
N ILE A 409 -2.70 -14.55 -3.50
CA ILE A 409 -3.45 -15.40 -2.57
C ILE A 409 -4.97 -15.24 -2.77
N GLN A 410 -5.46 -14.01 -2.95
CA GLN A 410 -6.88 -13.76 -3.19
C GLN A 410 -7.33 -14.22 -4.59
N ALA A 411 -6.50 -14.01 -5.62
CA ALA A 411 -6.76 -14.51 -6.97
C ALA A 411 -6.85 -16.04 -6.99
N TYR A 412 -5.98 -16.75 -6.27
CA TYR A 412 -6.12 -18.19 -6.07
C TYR A 412 -7.40 -18.56 -5.29
N LYS A 413 -7.71 -17.85 -4.19
CA LYS A 413 -8.93 -18.07 -3.41
C LYS A 413 -10.20 -17.97 -4.27
N VAL A 414 -10.28 -17.02 -5.19
CA VAL A 414 -11.44 -16.75 -6.05
C VAL A 414 -11.44 -17.59 -7.34
N PHE A 415 -10.37 -17.56 -8.14
CA PHE A 415 -10.34 -18.13 -9.50
C PHE A 415 -9.81 -19.57 -9.57
N LYS A 416 -9.17 -20.08 -8.51
CA LYS A 416 -8.64 -21.47 -8.41
C LYS A 416 -7.61 -21.86 -9.47
N GLU A 417 -6.95 -20.90 -10.12
CA GLU A 417 -5.87 -21.17 -11.07
C GLU A 417 -4.51 -21.25 -10.39
N GLU A 418 -3.82 -22.39 -10.55
CA GLU A 418 -2.57 -22.71 -9.86
C GLU A 418 -1.43 -21.71 -10.13
N GLN A 419 -1.47 -20.99 -11.25
CA GLN A 419 -0.49 -19.92 -11.55
C GLN A 419 -0.38 -18.86 -10.44
N TYR A 420 -1.49 -18.51 -9.79
CA TYR A 420 -1.49 -17.51 -8.72
C TYR A 420 -0.85 -18.03 -7.43
N LEU A 421 -1.02 -19.32 -7.12
CA LEU A 421 -0.38 -19.96 -5.96
C LEU A 421 1.12 -20.18 -6.22
N CYS A 422 1.49 -20.61 -7.43
CA CYS A 422 2.88 -20.66 -7.88
C CYS A 422 3.60 -19.30 -7.74
N ASP A 423 2.97 -18.20 -8.16
CA ASP A 423 3.55 -16.86 -7.97
C ASP A 423 3.56 -16.42 -6.50
N ALA A 424 2.59 -16.83 -5.68
CA ALA A 424 2.61 -16.57 -4.23
C ALA A 424 3.77 -17.30 -3.53
N TYR A 425 4.08 -18.55 -3.91
CA TYR A 425 5.28 -19.26 -3.46
C TYR A 425 6.56 -18.52 -3.88
N ARG A 426 6.64 -18.04 -5.13
CA ARG A 426 7.79 -17.24 -5.60
C ARG A 426 7.95 -15.93 -4.83
N CYS A 427 6.86 -15.24 -4.50
CA CYS A 427 6.89 -14.11 -3.58
C CYS A 427 7.49 -14.51 -2.24
N ALA A 428 7.02 -15.61 -1.62
CA ALA A 428 7.55 -16.08 -0.34
C ALA A 428 9.04 -16.46 -0.39
N ASP A 429 9.57 -17.02 -1.48
CA ASP A 429 11.01 -17.27 -1.60
C ASP A 429 11.82 -15.97 -1.78
N VAL A 430 11.30 -14.97 -2.50
CA VAL A 430 11.90 -13.62 -2.56
C VAL A 430 11.92 -12.95 -1.18
N VAL A 431 10.83 -13.05 -0.42
CA VAL A 431 10.79 -12.52 0.97
C VAL A 431 11.75 -13.30 1.87
N TRP A 432 11.87 -14.62 1.73
CA TRP A 432 12.81 -15.41 2.52
C TRP A 432 14.27 -15.04 2.26
N GLN A 433 14.63 -14.76 1.01
CA GLN A 433 16.02 -14.43 0.64
C GLN A 433 16.40 -12.96 0.90
N TYR A 434 15.44 -12.03 0.78
CA TYR A 434 15.71 -10.57 0.77
C TYR A 434 14.83 -9.74 1.72
N GLY A 435 13.97 -10.37 2.51
CA GLY A 435 12.98 -9.68 3.36
C GLY A 435 13.49 -9.15 4.70
N LEU A 436 14.72 -9.51 5.11
CA LEU A 436 15.36 -8.94 6.31
C LEU A 436 16.03 -7.60 5.93
N LEU A 437 15.32 -6.49 6.10
CA LEU A 437 15.68 -5.21 5.50
C LEU A 437 16.60 -4.35 6.39
N LYS A 438 17.65 -3.77 5.80
CA LYS A 438 18.44 -2.67 6.40
C LYS A 438 17.62 -1.40 6.66
N LYS A 439 16.40 -1.32 6.10
CA LYS A 439 15.49 -0.18 6.25
C LYS A 439 14.80 -0.13 7.63
N GLY A 440 14.74 -1.25 8.36
CA GLY A 440 14.14 -1.35 9.70
C GLY A 440 13.18 -2.54 9.86
N TYR A 441 12.44 -2.53 10.97
CA TYR A 441 11.61 -3.66 11.42
C TYR A 441 10.10 -3.48 11.18
N GLY A 442 9.61 -2.26 10.93
CA GLY A 442 8.17 -1.93 10.85
C GLY A 442 7.36 -2.58 9.72
N LEU A 443 6.07 -2.22 9.61
CA LEU A 443 5.12 -2.94 8.76
C LEU A 443 5.10 -2.50 7.29
N CYS A 444 5.24 -1.21 7.01
CA CYS A 444 5.15 -0.69 5.63
C CYS A 444 6.29 -1.23 4.74
N HIS A 445 7.49 -1.35 5.33
CA HIS A 445 8.74 -1.62 4.62
C HIS A 445 9.86 -2.09 5.57
N GLY A 446 9.54 -3.02 6.47
CA GLY A 446 10.48 -3.62 7.44
C GLY A 446 10.25 -5.12 7.62
N ALA A 447 11.09 -5.75 8.44
CA ALA A 447 11.10 -7.20 8.63
C ALA A 447 9.74 -7.77 9.12
N ALA A 448 9.05 -7.11 10.06
CA ALA A 448 7.76 -7.57 10.57
C ALA A 448 6.66 -7.54 9.49
N GLY A 449 6.61 -6.46 8.70
CA GLY A 449 5.65 -6.35 7.58
C GLY A 449 5.88 -7.38 6.49
N ASN A 450 7.15 -7.73 6.26
CA ASN A 450 7.53 -8.79 5.34
C ASN A 450 7.18 -10.18 5.87
N ALA A 451 7.30 -10.42 7.18
CA ALA A 451 6.98 -11.71 7.80
C ALA A 451 5.52 -12.14 7.60
N TYR A 452 4.59 -11.17 7.56
CA TYR A 452 3.17 -11.42 7.27
C TYR A 452 2.91 -12.07 5.90
N ALA A 453 3.80 -11.89 4.91
CA ALA A 453 3.70 -12.61 3.64
C ALA A 453 3.72 -14.13 3.84
N PHE A 454 4.48 -14.62 4.82
CA PHE A 454 4.49 -16.03 5.19
C PHE A 454 3.23 -16.44 5.95
N LEU A 455 2.72 -15.59 6.86
CA LEU A 455 1.50 -15.89 7.62
C LEU A 455 0.26 -15.96 6.71
N ALA A 456 0.12 -15.03 5.75
CA ALA A 456 -0.95 -15.07 4.75
C ALA A 456 -0.89 -16.35 3.88
N LEU A 457 0.32 -16.79 3.50
CA LEU A 457 0.50 -18.01 2.70
C LEU A 457 0.32 -19.29 3.53
N PHE A 458 0.77 -19.32 4.79
CA PHE A 458 0.46 -20.38 5.76
C PHE A 458 -1.05 -20.51 5.96
N ASN A 459 -1.75 -19.40 6.20
CA ASN A 459 -3.20 -19.38 6.41
C ASN A 459 -4.01 -19.74 5.16
N LEU A 460 -3.40 -19.75 3.96
CA LEU A 460 -3.96 -20.37 2.75
C LEU A 460 -3.64 -21.87 2.63
N THR A 461 -2.37 -22.26 2.82
CA THR A 461 -1.83 -23.57 2.39
C THR A 461 -1.76 -24.61 3.49
N GLN A 462 -1.73 -24.17 4.75
CA GLN A 462 -1.36 -24.95 5.95
C GLN A 462 0.05 -25.57 5.89
N ASP A 463 0.91 -25.16 4.95
CA ASP A 463 2.32 -25.59 4.94
C ASP A 463 3.10 -24.85 6.05
N VAL A 464 3.41 -25.61 7.10
CA VAL A 464 4.18 -25.17 8.27
C VAL A 464 5.58 -24.64 7.94
N LYS A 465 6.10 -24.86 6.72
CA LYS A 465 7.29 -24.14 6.22
C LYS A 465 7.14 -22.63 6.35
N PHE A 466 5.97 -22.08 6.02
CA PHE A 466 5.76 -20.63 6.06
C PHE A 466 5.55 -20.12 7.49
N LEU A 467 4.92 -20.91 8.36
CA LEU A 467 4.92 -20.62 9.80
C LEU A 467 6.34 -20.55 10.37
N TYR A 468 7.21 -21.51 10.02
CA TYR A 468 8.63 -21.48 10.41
C TYR A 468 9.36 -20.24 9.90
N ARG A 469 9.15 -19.84 8.64
CA ARG A 469 9.74 -18.60 8.09
C ARG A 469 9.25 -17.36 8.82
N ALA A 470 7.97 -17.31 9.23
CA ALA A 470 7.44 -16.24 10.09
C ALA A 470 8.09 -16.23 11.48
N CYS A 471 8.24 -17.41 12.13
CA CYS A 471 8.93 -17.52 13.42
C CYS A 471 10.40 -17.07 13.34
N LYS A 472 11.12 -17.38 12.25
CA LYS A 472 12.50 -16.89 12.03
C LYS A 472 12.59 -15.39 11.75
N PHE A 473 11.58 -14.79 11.12
CA PHE A 473 11.50 -13.34 11.02
C PHE A 473 11.12 -12.68 12.35
N ALA A 474 10.39 -13.37 13.23
CA ALA A 474 10.18 -12.92 14.60
C ALA A 474 11.44 -13.01 15.46
N GLU A 475 12.27 -14.06 15.33
CA GLU A 475 13.61 -14.12 15.95
C GLU A 475 14.43 -12.87 15.61
N TRP A 476 14.50 -12.50 14.33
CA TRP A 476 15.18 -11.27 13.88
C TRP A 476 14.62 -9.98 14.52
N CYS A 477 13.34 -9.97 14.89
CA CYS A 477 12.67 -8.88 15.59
C CYS A 477 12.76 -8.98 17.13
N LEU A 478 13.25 -10.09 17.71
CA LEU A 478 13.60 -10.16 19.13
C LEU A 478 14.89 -9.38 19.40
N ASP A 479 15.83 -9.41 18.46
CA ASP A 479 17.09 -8.66 18.49
C ASP A 479 16.91 -7.19 18.01
N TYR A 480 15.78 -6.57 18.38
CA TYR A 480 15.36 -5.26 17.88
C TYR A 480 16.39 -4.17 18.20
N GLY A 481 17.03 -3.65 17.15
CA GLY A 481 18.01 -2.57 17.22
C GLY A 481 19.46 -3.01 17.08
N GLU A 482 19.74 -4.31 17.22
CA GLU A 482 21.12 -4.83 17.27
C GLU A 482 21.79 -4.89 15.90
N HIS A 483 21.01 -5.06 14.82
CA HIS A 483 21.51 -5.20 13.45
C HIS A 483 21.98 -3.90 12.76
N GLY A 484 22.08 -2.78 13.49
CA GLY A 484 22.51 -1.49 12.93
C GLY A 484 21.53 -0.85 11.93
N CYS A 485 20.26 -1.24 11.97
CA CYS A 485 19.20 -0.61 11.18
C CYS A 485 19.07 0.89 11.48
N ARG A 486 18.71 1.69 10.47
CA ARG A 486 18.35 3.11 10.67
C ARG A 486 17.17 3.24 11.64
N THR A 487 17.13 4.32 12.41
CA THR A 487 15.91 4.74 13.10
C THR A 487 14.83 5.14 12.08
N PRO A 488 13.56 4.72 12.22
CA PRO A 488 12.47 5.20 11.38
C PRO A 488 12.18 6.68 11.61
N ASP A 489 11.61 7.32 10.59
CA ASP A 489 11.21 8.73 10.58
C ASP A 489 10.16 9.03 11.67
N THR A 490 9.26 8.08 11.92
CA THR A 490 8.40 8.01 13.12
C THR A 490 8.72 6.76 13.95
N PRO A 491 9.64 6.81 14.93
CA PRO A 491 10.25 5.61 15.52
C PRO A 491 9.29 4.65 16.25
N PHE A 492 8.12 5.14 16.66
CA PHE A 492 7.15 4.43 17.50
C PHE A 492 5.81 4.17 16.81
N SER A 493 5.65 4.55 15.55
CA SER A 493 4.39 4.43 14.81
C SER A 493 4.01 3.00 14.45
N LEU A 494 2.75 2.80 14.02
CA LEU A 494 2.24 1.50 13.57
C LEU A 494 2.89 1.06 12.25
N PHE A 495 3.00 1.93 11.25
CA PHE A 495 3.48 1.49 9.92
C PHE A 495 4.99 1.59 9.72
N GLU A 496 5.70 2.47 10.43
CA GLU A 496 7.15 2.65 10.26
C GLU A 496 7.96 2.17 11.45
N GLY A 497 7.38 2.28 12.66
CA GLY A 497 8.08 2.16 13.91
C GLY A 497 7.81 0.90 14.73
N MET A 498 8.10 1.03 16.02
CA MET A 498 8.09 -0.04 17.01
C MET A 498 6.69 -0.63 17.23
N ALA A 499 5.61 0.16 17.20
CA ALA A 499 4.25 -0.34 17.40
C ALA A 499 3.86 -1.40 16.35
N GLY A 500 4.31 -1.24 15.09
CA GLY A 500 4.12 -2.24 14.04
C GLY A 500 4.86 -3.56 14.29
N THR A 501 6.05 -3.48 14.89
CA THR A 501 6.82 -4.68 15.24
C THR A 501 6.18 -5.40 16.43
N ILE A 502 5.72 -4.66 17.44
CA ILE A 502 4.96 -5.21 18.58
C ILE A 502 3.66 -5.88 18.09
N TYR A 503 2.94 -5.25 17.14
CA TYR A 503 1.71 -5.81 16.56
C TYR A 503 1.95 -7.21 15.98
N PHE A 504 2.94 -7.33 15.09
CA PHE A 504 3.33 -8.61 14.48
C PHE A 504 3.72 -9.67 15.52
N LEU A 505 4.54 -9.32 16.52
CA LEU A 505 4.97 -10.26 17.56
C LEU A 505 3.78 -10.76 18.39
N ALA A 506 2.78 -9.91 18.67
CA ALA A 506 1.57 -10.28 19.39
C ALA A 506 0.60 -11.12 18.54
N ASP A 507 0.44 -10.76 17.26
CA ASP A 507 -0.43 -11.47 16.31
C ASP A 507 0.09 -12.88 15.99
N LEU A 508 1.42 -13.04 15.94
CA LEU A 508 2.08 -14.34 15.78
C LEU A 508 1.78 -15.33 16.92
N LEU A 509 1.33 -14.88 18.11
CA LEU A 509 0.94 -15.79 19.20
C LEU A 509 -0.25 -16.69 18.83
N VAL A 510 -1.08 -16.29 17.85
CA VAL A 510 -2.16 -17.13 17.29
C VAL A 510 -2.09 -17.11 15.76
N PRO A 511 -1.14 -17.83 15.13
CA PRO A 511 -0.80 -17.65 13.71
C PRO A 511 -1.99 -17.81 12.76
N THR A 512 -2.93 -18.71 13.08
CA THR A 512 -4.13 -19.00 12.30
C THR A 512 -5.18 -17.88 12.30
N LYS A 513 -5.04 -16.90 13.20
CA LYS A 513 -5.85 -15.67 13.23
C LYS A 513 -5.11 -14.45 12.67
N ALA A 514 -3.79 -14.54 12.50
CA ALA A 514 -2.94 -13.41 12.19
C ALA A 514 -3.25 -12.79 10.82
N LYS A 515 -3.27 -11.44 10.77
CA LYS A 515 -3.60 -10.65 9.58
C LYS A 515 -2.80 -9.35 9.55
N PHE A 516 -2.29 -8.96 8.38
CA PHE A 516 -1.58 -7.69 8.25
C PHE A 516 -2.52 -6.51 8.61
N PRO A 517 -2.21 -5.72 9.66
CA PRO A 517 -3.16 -4.75 10.19
C PRO A 517 -3.44 -3.61 9.22
N ALA A 518 -4.66 -3.09 9.29
CA ALA A 518 -5.11 -2.00 8.44
C ALA A 518 -4.98 -2.27 6.92
N PHE A 519 -4.96 -3.53 6.48
CA PHE A 519 -4.98 -3.91 5.07
C PHE A 519 -5.65 -5.26 4.81
N GLU A 520 -5.32 -6.30 5.59
CA GLU A 520 -5.90 -7.64 5.45
C GLU A 520 -7.22 -7.76 6.24
N LEU A 521 -8.19 -8.51 5.69
CA LEU A 521 -9.59 -8.55 6.13
C LEU A 521 -9.93 -9.88 6.80
#